data_AF-C1E324-F1
#
_entry.id   AF-C1E324-F1
#
_cell.length_a   1.000
_cell.length_b   1.000
_cell.length_c   1.000
_cell.angle_alpha   90.00
_cell.angle_beta   90.00
_cell.angle_gamma   90.00
#
_symmetry.space_group_name_H-M   'P 1'
#
loop_
_entity.id
_entity.type
_entity.pdbx_description
1 polymer ?
#
loop_
_entity_poly.entity_id
_entity_poly.type
_entity_poly.pdbx_seq_one_letter_code
_entity_poly.pdbx_strand_id
1 'polypeptide(L)'
;MASKGGTRAAGTDGNDFQYRQRVDSKYQKAAVARKSIKSALSALVVFHPLMAAWAVLPSTLTGAELDEYNVPFSSLAFVGFVLVVTTMSMVGSNKTIQPENLESMCKAILVTGVLNLTAGVLMRVQVDDENLLMRRFADLVARETGAKDSAALTPVATAIELGLLVAGLLLALAVSKHGKALASTASKTR
;
A
#
# COMPACT_ATOMS: atom_id res chain seq x y z
N MET A 1 22.89 -25.64 -18.63
CA MET A 1 23.31 -27.03 -18.41
C MET A 1 23.68 -27.19 -16.94
N ALA A 2 22.94 -28.01 -16.19
CA ALA A 2 23.34 -28.42 -14.85
C ALA A 2 24.60 -29.31 -14.98
N SER A 3 25.63 -29.07 -14.18
CA SER A 3 26.94 -29.71 -14.36
C SER A 3 26.84 -31.24 -14.19
N LYS A 4 26.83 -31.94 -15.33
CA LYS A 4 27.16 -33.36 -15.43
C LYS A 4 28.68 -33.46 -15.48
N GLY A 5 29.33 -33.72 -14.34
CA GLY A 5 30.79 -33.93 -14.34
C GLY A 5 31.38 -33.96 -12.95
N GLY A 6 31.29 -35.11 -12.28
CA GLY A 6 31.95 -35.36 -11.01
C GLY A 6 31.58 -36.73 -10.48
N THR A 7 32.61 -37.54 -10.23
CA THR A 7 32.61 -38.93 -9.74
C THR A 7 31.53 -39.16 -8.66
N ARG A 8 30.59 -40.07 -8.94
CA ARG A 8 29.54 -40.47 -7.99
C ARG A 8 30.18 -41.15 -6.77
N ALA A 9 30.27 -40.44 -5.65
CA ALA A 9 30.51 -41.06 -4.35
C ALA A 9 29.25 -41.81 -3.92
N ALA A 10 29.38 -43.11 -3.67
CA ALA A 10 28.34 -43.96 -3.11
C ALA A 10 27.95 -43.45 -1.71
N GLY A 11 26.75 -42.90 -1.59
CA GLY A 11 26.20 -42.30 -0.35
C GLY A 11 24.95 -41.43 -0.60
N THR A 12 24.16 -41.78 -1.61
CA THR A 12 23.39 -40.82 -2.44
C THR A 12 21.88 -40.79 -2.22
N ASP A 13 21.37 -41.11 -1.03
CA ASP A 13 19.91 -40.96 -0.75
C ASP A 13 19.63 -39.72 0.12
N GLY A 14 20.41 -39.51 1.18
CA GLY A 14 20.24 -38.36 2.08
C GLY A 14 20.58 -37.00 1.47
N ASN A 15 21.61 -36.90 0.62
CA ASN A 15 22.06 -35.62 0.05
C ASN A 15 21.14 -35.10 -1.07
N ASP A 16 20.60 -35.99 -1.91
CA ASP A 16 19.61 -35.60 -2.95
C ASP A 16 18.27 -35.23 -2.31
N PHE A 17 17.82 -35.99 -1.30
CA PHE A 17 16.61 -35.66 -0.55
C PHE A 17 16.72 -34.29 0.15
N GLN A 18 17.84 -34.02 0.83
CA GLN A 18 18.09 -32.71 1.45
C GLN A 18 18.17 -31.59 0.41
N TYR A 19 18.73 -31.84 -0.78
CA TYR A 19 18.77 -30.86 -1.86
C TYR A 19 17.37 -30.54 -2.37
N ARG A 20 16.55 -31.56 -2.65
CA ARG A 20 15.15 -31.40 -3.09
C ARG A 20 14.31 -30.65 -2.05
N GLN A 21 14.45 -30.99 -0.77
CA GLN A 21 13.79 -30.24 0.32
C GLN A 21 14.23 -28.78 0.40
N ARG A 22 15.53 -28.49 0.22
CA ARG A 22 16.03 -27.11 0.18
C ARG A 22 15.50 -26.33 -1.01
N VAL A 23 15.37 -26.96 -2.17
CA VAL A 23 14.81 -26.34 -3.38
C VAL A 23 13.31 -26.08 -3.21
N ASP A 24 12.55 -27.08 -2.75
CA ASP A 24 11.11 -26.96 -2.55
C ASP A 24 10.76 -25.89 -1.51
N SER A 25 11.46 -25.88 -0.37
CA SER A 25 11.28 -24.86 0.66
C SER A 25 11.62 -23.43 0.18
N LYS A 26 12.56 -23.26 -0.76
CA LYS A 26 12.84 -21.95 -1.38
C LYS A 26 11.68 -21.49 -2.27
N TYR A 27 11.15 -22.38 -3.12
CA TYR A 27 10.00 -22.05 -3.96
C TYR A 27 8.76 -21.76 -3.13
N GLN A 28 8.51 -22.54 -2.09
CA GLN A 28 7.40 -22.32 -1.17
C GLN A 28 7.52 -20.96 -0.47
N LYS A 29 8.70 -20.59 0.04
CA LYS A 29 8.95 -19.26 0.65
C LYS A 29 8.71 -18.12 -0.34
N ALA A 30 9.19 -18.24 -1.57
CA ALA A 30 8.97 -17.24 -2.61
C ALA A 30 7.48 -17.12 -2.98
N ALA A 31 6.76 -18.25 -3.09
CA ALA A 31 5.33 -18.27 -3.38
C ALA A 31 4.51 -17.61 -2.26
N VAL A 32 4.81 -17.91 -1.00
CA VAL A 32 4.17 -17.28 0.17
C VAL A 32 4.43 -15.78 0.18
N ALA A 33 5.69 -15.34 0.01
CA ALA A 33 6.02 -13.92 -0.01
C ALA A 33 5.32 -13.18 -1.16
N ARG A 34 5.26 -13.80 -2.35
CA ARG A 34 4.54 -13.27 -3.52
C ARG A 34 3.02 -13.17 -3.25
N LYS A 35 2.42 -14.16 -2.59
CA LYS A 35 0.99 -14.09 -2.21
C LYS A 35 0.74 -12.96 -1.22
N SER A 36 1.57 -12.85 -0.17
CA SER A 36 1.41 -11.82 0.86
C SER A 36 1.55 -10.40 0.29
N ILE A 37 2.57 -10.13 -0.53
CA ILE A 37 2.71 -8.80 -1.13
C ILE A 37 1.57 -8.49 -2.10
N LYS A 38 1.09 -9.46 -2.89
CA LYS A 38 -0.05 -9.26 -3.80
C LYS A 38 -1.32 -8.90 -3.02
N SER A 39 -1.55 -9.55 -1.87
CA SER A 39 -2.69 -9.24 -1.00
C SER A 39 -2.61 -7.81 -0.42
N ALA A 40 -1.42 -7.37 -0.01
CA ALA A 40 -1.23 -6.02 0.50
C ALA A 40 -1.38 -4.97 -0.62
N LEU A 41 -0.82 -5.24 -1.80
CA LEU A 41 -0.97 -4.37 -2.99
C LEU A 41 -2.43 -4.29 -3.44
N SER A 42 -3.18 -5.40 -3.47
CA SER A 42 -4.59 -5.37 -3.83
C SER A 42 -5.43 -4.55 -2.86
N ALA A 43 -5.11 -4.59 -1.56
CA ALA A 43 -5.75 -3.70 -0.58
C ALA A 43 -5.45 -2.22 -0.88
N LEU A 44 -4.20 -1.89 -1.25
CA LEU A 44 -3.83 -0.53 -1.63
C LEU A 44 -4.49 -0.05 -2.94
N VAL A 45 -4.69 -0.96 -3.92
CA VAL A 45 -5.42 -0.64 -5.16
C VAL A 45 -6.84 -0.17 -4.88
N VAL A 46 -7.49 -0.73 -3.85
CA VAL A 46 -8.84 -0.30 -3.41
C VAL A 46 -8.76 0.93 -2.52
N PHE A 47 -7.76 0.99 -1.64
CA PHE A 47 -7.57 2.08 -0.69
C PHE A 47 -7.35 3.45 -1.37
N HIS A 48 -6.50 3.53 -2.40
CA HIS A 48 -6.17 4.81 -3.01
C HIS A 48 -7.37 5.50 -3.69
N PRO A 49 -8.21 4.82 -4.49
CA PRO A 49 -9.48 5.38 -4.98
C PRO A 49 -10.43 5.81 -3.86
N LEU A 50 -10.52 5.05 -2.77
CA LEU A 50 -11.34 5.45 -1.61
C LEU A 50 -10.82 6.73 -0.96
N MET A 51 -9.50 6.87 -0.82
CA MET A 51 -8.88 8.10 -0.32
C MET A 51 -9.09 9.30 -1.26
N ALA A 52 -8.97 9.08 -2.58
CA ALA A 52 -9.23 10.12 -3.56
C ALA A 52 -10.71 10.55 -3.54
N ALA A 53 -11.63 9.59 -3.42
CA ALA A 53 -13.05 9.86 -3.25
C ALA A 53 -13.30 10.63 -1.94
N TRP A 54 -12.69 10.23 -0.82
CA TRP A 54 -12.78 10.96 0.44
C TRP A 54 -12.34 12.42 0.28
N ALA A 55 -11.24 12.66 -0.44
CA ALA A 55 -10.68 14.00 -0.67
C ALA A 55 -11.58 14.93 -1.54
N VAL A 56 -12.36 14.36 -2.46
CA VAL A 56 -13.03 15.12 -3.53
C VAL A 56 -14.56 15.11 -3.40
N LEU A 57 -15.13 13.97 -3.02
CA LEU A 57 -16.57 13.70 -3.07
C LEU A 57 -17.41 14.65 -2.19
N PRO A 58 -16.99 15.05 -0.97
CA PRO A 58 -17.75 16.01 -0.17
C PRO A 58 -17.92 17.35 -0.89
N SER A 59 -16.84 17.88 -1.50
CA SER A 59 -16.88 19.14 -2.23
C SER A 59 -17.72 19.02 -3.50
N THR A 60 -17.61 17.92 -4.26
CA THR A 60 -18.39 17.75 -5.49
C THR A 60 -19.89 17.58 -5.25
N LEU A 61 -20.29 16.89 -4.18
CA LEU A 61 -21.70 16.67 -3.85
C LEU A 61 -22.37 17.89 -3.19
N THR A 62 -21.59 18.70 -2.47
CA THR A 62 -22.09 19.95 -1.88
C THR A 62 -22.09 21.12 -2.86
N GLY A 63 -21.43 20.97 -4.02
CA GLY A 63 -21.24 22.05 -4.99
C GLY A 63 -20.25 23.12 -4.53
N ALA A 64 -19.46 22.83 -3.49
CA ALA A 64 -18.44 23.72 -2.96
C ALA A 64 -17.17 23.68 -3.83
N GLU A 65 -16.42 24.79 -3.85
CA GLU A 65 -15.14 24.85 -4.52
C GLU A 65 -14.16 23.82 -3.93
N LEU A 66 -13.35 23.20 -4.79
CA LEU A 66 -12.30 22.29 -4.36
C LEU A 66 -11.28 23.07 -3.55
N ASP A 67 -11.16 22.69 -2.28
CA ASP A 67 -10.23 23.34 -1.37
C ASP A 67 -8.78 22.99 -1.74
N GLU A 68 -7.95 24.03 -1.87
CA GLU A 68 -6.53 23.93 -2.18
C GLU A 68 -5.78 23.06 -1.15
N TYR A 69 -6.24 23.05 0.12
CA TYR A 69 -5.67 22.23 1.18
C TYR A 69 -5.89 20.72 0.98
N ASN A 70 -6.84 20.32 0.13
CA ASN A 70 -7.10 18.92 -0.21
C ASN A 70 -6.29 18.39 -1.41
N VAL A 71 -5.63 19.29 -2.15
CA VAL A 71 -4.80 18.95 -3.31
C VAL A 71 -3.61 18.04 -2.95
N PRO A 72 -2.89 18.25 -1.84
CA PRO A 72 -1.81 17.35 -1.42
C PRO A 72 -2.28 15.91 -1.17
N PHE A 73 -3.47 15.73 -0.60
CA PHE A 73 -4.02 14.39 -0.35
C PHE A 73 -4.42 13.66 -1.62
N SER A 74 -5.14 14.34 -2.51
CA SER A 74 -5.58 13.75 -3.78
C SER A 74 -4.39 13.43 -4.70
N SER A 75 -3.40 14.31 -4.75
CA SER A 75 -2.15 14.08 -5.51
C SER A 75 -1.32 12.92 -4.94
N LEU A 76 -1.13 12.84 -3.62
CA LEU A 76 -0.43 11.71 -2.99
C LEU A 76 -1.19 10.39 -3.14
N ALA A 77 -2.52 10.42 -3.07
CA ALA A 77 -3.36 9.25 -3.34
C ALA A 77 -3.20 8.76 -4.78
N PHE A 78 -3.17 9.67 -5.75
CA PHE A 78 -2.94 9.33 -7.16
C PHE A 78 -1.53 8.80 -7.42
N VAL A 79 -0.49 9.47 -6.91
CA VAL A 79 0.90 9.00 -7.03
C VAL A 79 1.05 7.62 -6.38
N GLY A 80 0.48 7.44 -5.19
CA GLY A 80 0.45 6.14 -4.51
C GLY A 80 -0.24 5.05 -5.33
N PHE A 81 -1.38 5.36 -5.95
CA PHE A 81 -2.09 4.43 -6.83
C PHE A 81 -1.22 3.98 -8.01
N VAL A 82 -0.56 4.92 -8.71
CA VAL A 82 0.33 4.61 -9.83
C VAL A 82 1.49 3.72 -9.38
N LEU A 83 2.11 4.01 -8.24
CA LEU A 83 3.18 3.19 -7.66
C LEU A 83 2.70 1.77 -7.30
N VAL A 84 1.48 1.65 -6.78
CA VAL A 84 0.90 0.35 -6.41
C VAL A 84 0.59 -0.48 -7.65
N VAL A 85 -0.03 0.11 -8.68
CA VAL A 85 -0.36 -0.58 -9.94
C VAL A 85 0.90 -1.03 -10.69
N THR A 86 1.93 -0.17 -10.76
CA THR A 86 3.21 -0.53 -11.36
C THR A 86 3.90 -1.66 -10.59
N THR A 87 3.93 -1.57 -9.26
CA THR A 87 4.50 -2.63 -8.40
C THR A 87 3.71 -3.95 -8.53
N MET A 88 2.38 -3.89 -8.57
CA MET A 88 1.53 -5.06 -8.76
C MET A 88 1.78 -5.74 -10.11
N SER A 89 2.02 -4.95 -11.16
CA SER A 89 2.37 -5.46 -12.49
C SER A 89 3.75 -6.15 -12.49
N MET A 90 4.73 -5.59 -11.78
CA MET A 90 6.06 -6.20 -11.62
C MET A 90 6.01 -7.53 -10.88
N VAL A 91 5.26 -7.60 -9.79
CA VAL A 91 5.10 -8.83 -8.99
C VAL A 91 4.20 -9.86 -9.68
N GLY A 92 3.23 -9.38 -10.46
CA GLY A 92 2.28 -10.18 -11.23
C GLY A 92 2.91 -10.88 -12.43
N SER A 93 3.95 -10.30 -13.00
CA SER A 93 4.63 -10.86 -14.17
C SER A 93 5.35 -12.17 -13.86
N ASN A 94 5.29 -13.13 -14.78
CA ASN A 94 6.11 -14.36 -14.75
C ASN A 94 7.57 -14.09 -15.12
N LYS A 95 7.94 -12.84 -15.43
CA LYS A 95 9.32 -12.42 -15.67
C LYS A 95 10.16 -12.51 -14.40
N THR A 96 11.48 -12.58 -14.58
CA THR A 96 12.45 -12.53 -13.48
C THR A 96 12.31 -11.22 -12.73
N ILE A 97 12.01 -11.30 -11.43
CA ILE A 97 11.91 -10.13 -10.56
C ILE A 97 13.32 -9.59 -10.35
N GLN A 98 13.54 -8.32 -10.71
CA GLN A 98 14.74 -7.60 -10.33
C GLN A 98 14.57 -7.12 -8.88
N PRO A 99 15.35 -7.64 -7.92
CA PRO A 99 15.13 -7.39 -6.50
C PRO A 99 15.33 -5.92 -6.12
N GLU A 100 16.29 -5.24 -6.75
CA GLU A 100 16.60 -3.82 -6.53
C GLU A 100 15.41 -2.91 -6.90
N ASN A 101 14.82 -3.13 -8.09
CA ASN A 101 13.66 -2.37 -8.53
C ASN A 101 12.45 -2.62 -7.64
N LEU A 102 12.21 -3.87 -7.24
CA LEU A 102 11.11 -4.20 -6.33
C LEU A 102 11.28 -3.51 -4.98
N GLU A 103 12.49 -3.54 -4.41
CA GLU A 103 12.76 -2.90 -3.13
C GLU A 103 12.62 -1.38 -3.22
N SER A 104 13.11 -0.76 -4.31
CA SER A 104 12.95 0.67 -4.57
C SER A 104 11.48 1.08 -4.64
N MET A 105 10.66 0.35 -5.41
CA MET A 105 9.22 0.62 -5.51
C MET A 105 8.50 0.43 -4.17
N CYS A 106 8.84 -0.61 -3.40
CA CYS A 106 8.25 -0.83 -2.09
C CYS A 106 8.64 0.28 -1.08
N LYS A 107 9.86 0.82 -1.18
CA LYS A 107 10.27 2.00 -0.39
C LYS A 107 9.52 3.25 -0.83
N ALA A 108 9.34 3.47 -2.13
CA ALA A 108 8.57 4.59 -2.64
C ALA A 108 7.12 4.58 -2.13
N ILE A 109 6.44 3.41 -2.17
CA ILE A 109 5.09 3.24 -1.61
C ILE A 109 5.07 3.59 -0.11
N LEU A 110 6.06 3.14 0.65
CA LEU A 110 6.17 3.46 2.07
C LEU A 110 6.35 4.97 2.32
N VAL A 111 7.25 5.61 1.57
CA VAL A 111 7.48 7.05 1.66
C VAL A 111 6.21 7.82 1.34
N THR A 112 5.48 7.45 0.29
CA THR A 112 4.19 8.08 -0.04
C THR A 112 3.17 7.90 1.09
N GLY A 113 3.11 6.72 1.73
CA GLY A 113 2.25 6.49 2.89
C GLY A 113 2.59 7.37 4.10
N VAL A 114 3.89 7.52 4.41
CA VAL A 114 4.38 8.41 5.48
C VAL A 114 4.08 9.88 5.16
N LEU A 115 4.33 10.31 3.92
CA LEU A 115 4.04 11.66 3.47
C LEU A 115 2.54 11.96 3.55
N ASN A 116 1.67 11.02 3.18
CA ASN A 116 0.22 11.21 3.25
C ASN A 116 -0.26 11.37 4.70
N LEU A 117 0.24 10.53 5.62
CA LEU A 117 -0.07 10.69 7.05
C LEU A 117 0.45 12.03 7.59
N THR A 118 1.68 12.41 7.25
CA THR A 118 2.30 13.64 7.73
C THR A 118 1.56 14.87 7.19
N ALA A 119 1.24 14.89 5.90
CA ALA A 119 0.43 15.94 5.28
C ALA A 119 -0.94 16.02 5.98
N GLY A 120 -1.57 14.87 6.26
CA GLY A 120 -2.86 14.86 6.94
C GLY A 120 -2.86 15.35 8.38
N VAL A 121 -1.76 15.14 9.11
CA VAL A 121 -1.60 15.72 10.43
C VAL A 121 -1.29 17.21 10.34
N LEU A 122 -0.43 17.64 9.41
CA LEU A 122 -0.05 19.04 9.24
C LEU A 122 -1.22 19.91 8.80
N MET A 123 -2.05 19.43 7.86
CA MET A 123 -3.23 20.18 7.40
C MET A 123 -4.22 20.44 8.53
N ARG A 124 -4.33 19.55 9.52
CA ARG A 124 -5.15 19.79 10.72
C ARG A 124 -4.62 20.87 11.64
N VAL A 125 -3.32 21.16 11.59
CA VAL A 125 -2.70 22.21 12.41
C VAL A 125 -2.73 23.56 11.67
N GLN A 126 -2.74 23.53 10.33
CA GLN A 126 -2.60 24.73 9.51
C GLN A 126 -3.91 25.30 8.97
N VAL A 127 -4.94 24.46 8.80
CA VAL A 127 -6.19 24.85 8.14
C VAL A 127 -7.24 25.22 9.20
N ASP A 128 -7.91 26.35 8.98
CA ASP A 128 -9.03 26.78 9.82
C ASP A 128 -10.16 25.74 9.81
N ASP A 129 -10.84 25.59 10.95
CA ASP A 129 -11.88 24.55 11.16
C ASP A 129 -13.00 24.57 10.11
N GLU A 130 -13.29 25.73 9.51
CA GLU A 130 -14.31 25.91 8.48
C GLU A 130 -13.92 25.29 7.13
N ASN A 131 -12.62 25.21 6.84
CA ASN A 131 -12.10 24.66 5.60
C ASN A 131 -11.68 23.18 5.72
N LEU A 132 -11.65 22.63 6.92
CA LEU A 132 -11.33 21.22 7.12
C LEU A 132 -12.29 20.32 6.34
N LEU A 133 -11.73 19.38 5.58
CA LEU A 133 -12.49 18.38 4.83
C LEU A 133 -13.48 17.61 5.73
N MET A 134 -13.12 17.42 7.00
CA MET A 134 -13.96 16.76 8.00
C MET A 134 -15.26 17.50 8.23
N ARG A 135 -15.22 18.85 8.20
CA ARG A 135 -16.39 19.68 8.39
C ARG A 135 -17.33 19.59 7.20
N ARG A 136 -16.79 19.63 5.98
CA ARG A 136 -17.57 19.45 4.75
C ARG A 136 -18.22 18.08 4.66
N PHE A 137 -17.49 17.04 5.08
CA PHE A 137 -18.06 15.70 5.20
C PHE A 137 -19.18 15.65 6.25
N ALA A 138 -18.96 16.26 7.42
CA ALA A 138 -19.96 16.34 8.47
C ALA A 138 -21.22 17.11 8.03
N ASP A 139 -21.08 18.19 7.27
CA ASP A 139 -22.18 18.96 6.69
C ASP A 139 -22.96 18.15 5.65
N LEU A 140 -22.26 17.40 4.79
CA LEU A 140 -22.88 16.47 3.85
C LEU A 140 -23.69 15.39 4.58
N VAL A 141 -23.11 14.76 5.61
CA VAL A 141 -23.81 13.73 6.39
C VAL A 141 -25.00 14.34 7.15
N ALA A 142 -24.85 15.53 7.73
CA ALA A 142 -25.94 16.21 8.43
C ALA A 142 -27.10 16.52 7.47
N ARG A 143 -26.80 16.98 6.25
CA ARG A 143 -27.79 17.23 5.19
C ARG A 143 -28.57 15.96 4.82
N GLU A 144 -27.87 14.84 4.61
CA GLU A 144 -28.52 13.58 4.18
C GLU A 144 -29.27 12.88 5.32
N THR A 145 -28.81 13.03 6.57
CA THR A 145 -29.44 12.40 7.75
C THR A 145 -30.49 13.27 8.43
N GLY A 146 -30.63 14.53 8.02
CA GLY A 146 -31.50 15.51 8.68
C GLY A 146 -31.01 15.92 10.07
N ALA A 147 -29.75 15.67 10.41
CA ALA A 147 -29.18 16.05 11.69
C ALA A 147 -29.08 17.58 11.80
N LYS A 148 -29.53 18.14 12.93
CA LYS A 148 -29.54 19.59 13.17
C LYS A 148 -28.15 20.19 13.44
N ASP A 149 -27.17 19.36 13.81
CA ASP A 149 -25.86 19.84 14.24
C ASP A 149 -24.72 19.06 13.57
N SER A 150 -24.11 19.68 12.55
CA SER A 150 -22.93 19.13 11.87
C SER A 150 -21.66 19.20 12.75
N ALA A 151 -21.63 20.05 13.78
CA ALA A 151 -20.49 20.13 14.68
C ALA A 151 -20.31 18.85 15.48
N ALA A 152 -21.42 18.24 15.91
CA ALA A 152 -21.39 16.96 16.62
C ALA A 152 -20.82 15.81 15.78
N LEU A 153 -20.88 15.89 14.45
CA LEU A 153 -20.38 14.86 13.53
C LEU A 153 -18.90 15.06 13.14
N THR A 154 -18.35 16.25 13.37
CA THR A 154 -16.97 16.59 12.98
C THR A 154 -15.92 15.68 13.66
N PRO A 155 -16.00 15.36 14.98
CA PRO A 155 -15.05 14.45 15.61
C PRO A 155 -15.06 13.04 15.02
N VAL A 156 -16.24 12.56 14.60
CA VAL A 156 -16.40 11.25 13.96
C VAL A 156 -15.75 11.25 12.58
N ALA A 157 -15.96 12.31 11.79
CA ALA A 157 -15.30 12.48 10.50
C ALA A 157 -13.77 12.49 10.65
N THR A 158 -13.25 13.25 11.61
CA THR A 158 -11.82 13.31 11.92
C THR A 158 -11.25 11.94 12.31
N ALA A 159 -11.97 11.18 13.13
CA ALA A 159 -11.57 9.84 13.52
C ALA A 159 -11.53 8.88 12.31
N ILE A 160 -12.50 8.96 11.41
CA ILE A 160 -12.54 8.18 10.16
C ILE A 160 -11.32 8.51 9.29
N GLU A 161 -11.05 9.79 9.05
CA GLU A 161 -9.90 10.21 8.25
C GLU A 161 -8.57 9.75 8.86
N LEU A 162 -8.37 9.97 10.17
CA LEU A 162 -7.16 9.52 10.84
C LEU A 162 -7.02 7.99 10.74
N GLY A 163 -8.13 7.26 10.92
CA GLY A 163 -8.18 5.81 10.73
C GLY A 163 -7.77 5.39 9.31
N LEU A 164 -8.26 6.09 8.28
CA LEU A 164 -7.88 5.85 6.89
C LEU A 164 -6.39 6.13 6.65
N LEU A 165 -5.85 7.25 7.15
CA LEU A 165 -4.44 7.58 7.02
C LEU A 165 -3.53 6.55 7.68
N VAL A 166 -3.89 6.10 8.90
CA VAL A 166 -3.16 5.05 9.61
C VAL A 166 -3.26 3.71 8.88
N ALA A 167 -4.45 3.33 8.40
CA ALA A 167 -4.64 2.11 7.62
C ALA A 167 -3.77 2.12 6.34
N GLY A 168 -3.72 3.25 5.64
CA GLY A 168 -2.86 3.44 4.47
C GLY A 168 -1.37 3.21 4.78
N LEU A 169 -0.88 3.78 5.89
CA LEU A 169 0.51 3.57 6.33
C LEU A 169 0.78 2.11 6.72
N LEU A 170 -0.14 1.45 7.43
CA LEU A 170 0.00 0.04 7.82
C LEU A 170 0.06 -0.88 6.59
N LEU A 171 -0.76 -0.61 5.57
CA LEU A 171 -0.71 -1.33 4.29
C LEU A 171 0.62 -1.07 3.56
N ALA A 172 1.11 0.16 3.54
CA ALA A 172 2.39 0.50 2.93
C ALA A 172 3.58 -0.18 3.65
N LEU A 173 3.53 -0.27 4.98
CA LEU A 173 4.49 -1.03 5.80
C LEU A 173 4.43 -2.53 5.48
N ALA A 174 3.24 -3.10 5.31
CA ALA A 174 3.07 -4.49 4.91
C ALA A 174 3.69 -4.76 3.52
N VAL A 175 3.47 -3.87 2.54
CA VAL A 175 4.12 -3.95 1.22
C VAL A 175 5.63 -3.89 1.35
N SER A 176 6.18 -2.95 2.13
CA SER A 176 7.63 -2.84 2.34
C SER A 176 8.23 -4.11 2.97
N LYS A 177 7.57 -4.65 4.02
CA LYS A 177 7.99 -5.87 4.71
C LYS A 177 7.96 -7.09 3.78
N HIS A 178 6.86 -7.31 3.08
CA HIS A 178 6.71 -8.45 2.18
C HIS A 178 7.54 -8.32 0.89
N GLY A 179 7.74 -7.08 0.40
CA GLY A 179 8.63 -6.76 -0.71
C GLY A 179 10.07 -7.11 -0.42
N LYS A 180 10.60 -6.73 0.75
CA LYS A 180 11.95 -7.14 1.20
C LYS A 180 12.08 -8.65 1.29
N ALA A 181 11.08 -9.34 1.84
CA ALA A 181 11.08 -10.80 1.91
C ALA A 181 11.17 -11.43 0.50
N LEU A 182 10.35 -10.96 -0.44
CA LEU A 182 10.35 -11.45 -1.82
C LEU A 182 11.67 -11.14 -2.55
N ALA A 183 12.18 -9.92 -2.43
CA ALA A 183 13.46 -9.51 -3.02
C ALA A 183 14.63 -10.37 -2.51
N SER A 184 14.66 -10.66 -1.21
CA SER A 184 15.69 -11.53 -0.60
C SER A 184 15.66 -12.96 -1.13
N THR A 185 14.47 -13.48 -1.46
CA THR A 185 14.33 -14.81 -2.07
C THR A 185 14.79 -14.83 -3.53
N ALA A 186 14.55 -13.73 -4.28
CA ALA A 186 14.94 -13.61 -5.68
C ALA A 186 16.45 -13.40 -5.88
N SER A 187 17.10 -12.65 -4.98
CA SER A 187 18.56 -12.44 -5.02
C SER A 187 19.36 -13.74 -4.83
N LYS A 188 18.87 -14.66 -3.98
CA LYS A 188 19.55 -15.95 -3.67
C LYS A 188 19.38 -17.03 -4.75
N THR A 189 18.71 -16.70 -5.86
CA THR A 189 18.50 -17.58 -7.01
C THR A 189 19.33 -17.22 -8.24
N ARG A 190 20.06 -16.10 -8.20
CA ARG A 190 21.16 -15.81 -9.14
C ARG A 190 22.46 -16.38 -8.58
#